data_AF-A0A443RX61-F1
#
_entry.id   AF-A0A443RX61-F1
#
_cell.length_a   1.000
_cell.length_b   1.000
_cell.length_c   1.000
_cell.angle_alpha   90.00
_cell.angle_beta   90.00
_cell.angle_gamma   90.00
#
_symmetry.space_group_name_H-M   'P 1'
#
loop_
_entity.id
_entity.type
_entity.pdbx_description
1 polymer ?
#
loop_
_entity_poly.entity_id
_entity_poly.type
_entity_poly.pdbx_seq_one_letter_code
_entity_poly.pdbx_strand_id
1 'polypeptide(L)'
;MQLRAKQRTMNYIILYILILHLSSTKALKEDCGSNPEPFCDEHYEFRTADGSCNNLKYKEWGQSYRCYPRFGPSNYPDYYGRNITNELLANPRDLGNA
;
A
#
# COMPACT_ATOMS: atom_id res chain seq x y z
N MET A 1 -27.81 -40.12 0.06
CA MET A 1 -26.70 -39.98 1.05
C MET A 1 -25.44 -39.35 0.45
N GLN A 2 -25.01 -39.75 -0.76
CA GLN A 2 -23.78 -39.26 -1.44
C GLN A 2 -23.77 -37.76 -1.82
N LEU A 3 -24.93 -37.17 -2.14
CA LEU A 3 -25.03 -35.76 -2.55
C LEU A 3 -24.66 -34.77 -1.43
N ARG A 4 -24.95 -35.11 -0.16
CA ARG A 4 -24.60 -34.26 1.00
C ARG A 4 -23.09 -34.28 1.31
N ALA A 5 -22.41 -35.40 1.04
CA ALA A 5 -20.96 -35.51 1.20
C ALA A 5 -20.22 -34.70 0.14
N LYS A 6 -20.70 -34.74 -1.12
CA LYS A 6 -20.18 -33.92 -2.23
C LYS A 6 -20.37 -32.41 -1.99
N GLN A 7 -21.51 -32.00 -1.44
CA GLN A 7 -21.75 -30.61 -1.08
C GLN A 7 -20.82 -30.14 0.05
N ARG A 8 -20.54 -30.99 1.03
CA ARG A 8 -19.61 -30.69 2.13
C ARG A 8 -18.19 -30.53 1.61
N THR A 9 -17.71 -31.43 0.76
CA THR A 9 -16.36 -31.30 0.18
C THR A 9 -16.24 -30.06 -0.70
N MET A 10 -17.28 -29.73 -1.48
CA MET A 10 -17.31 -28.50 -2.27
C MET A 10 -17.25 -27.24 -1.39
N ASN A 11 -17.97 -27.22 -0.26
CA ASN A 11 -17.91 -26.11 0.69
C ASN A 11 -16.52 -25.96 1.34
N TYR A 12 -15.83 -27.06 1.65
CA TYR A 12 -14.46 -27.02 2.18
C TYR A 12 -13.45 -26.47 1.16
N ILE A 13 -13.59 -26.85 -0.12
CA ILE A 13 -12.74 -26.33 -1.20
C ILE A 13 -12.98 -24.82 -1.38
N ILE A 14 -14.24 -24.38 -1.40
CA ILE A 14 -14.58 -22.95 -1.49
C ILE A 14 -14.00 -22.18 -0.30
N LEU A 15 -14.13 -22.71 0.92
CA LEU A 15 -13.57 -22.08 2.12
C LEU A 15 -12.04 -21.98 2.05
N TYR A 16 -11.36 -23.02 1.54
CA TYR A 16 -9.91 -23.01 1.36
C TYR A 16 -9.44 -21.98 0.32
N ILE A 17 -10.15 -21.87 -0.82
CA ILE A 17 -9.85 -20.87 -1.85
C ILE A 17 -10.05 -19.44 -1.31
N LEU A 18 -11.12 -19.20 -0.53
CA LEU A 18 -11.35 -17.91 0.11
C LEU A 18 -10.22 -17.55 1.10
N ILE A 19 -9.77 -18.50 1.92
CA ILE A 19 -8.66 -18.29 2.87
C ILE A 19 -7.33 -18.02 2.15
N LEU A 20 -7.07 -18.72 1.04
CA LEU A 20 -5.89 -18.47 0.20
C LEU A 20 -5.90 -17.05 -0.41
N HIS A 21 -7.05 -16.58 -0.89
CA HIS A 21 -7.19 -15.23 -1.43
C HIS A 21 -7.01 -14.14 -0.35
N LEU A 22 -7.50 -14.35 0.88
CA LEU A 22 -7.29 -13.41 1.98
C LEU A 22 -5.81 -13.28 2.40
N SER A 23 -5.00 -14.33 2.21
CA SER A 23 -3.59 -14.34 2.62
C SER A 23 -2.68 -13.56 1.66
N SER A 24 -3.08 -13.40 0.40
CA SER A 24 -2.29 -12.71 -0.64
C SER A 24 -2.35 -11.18 -0.56
N THR A 25 -3.23 -10.58 0.25
CA THR A 25 -3.39 -9.12 0.35
C THR A 25 -2.64 -8.51 1.55
N LYS A 26 -1.77 -9.27 2.22
CA LYS A 26 -0.81 -8.68 3.15
C LYS A 26 0.27 -7.93 2.36
N ALA A 27 -0.11 -6.75 1.88
CA ALA A 27 0.83 -5.75 1.40
C ALA A 27 1.86 -5.56 2.52
N LEU A 28 3.12 -5.81 2.19
CA LEU A 28 4.23 -5.46 3.06
C LEU A 28 4.11 -3.97 3.32
N LYS A 29 3.64 -3.60 4.50
CA LYS A 29 3.70 -2.23 4.99
C LYS A 29 5.17 -2.01 5.35
N GLU A 30 5.96 -1.65 4.35
CA GLU A 30 7.25 -1.00 4.62
C GLU A 30 6.92 0.31 5.34
N ASP A 31 7.11 0.29 6.66
CA ASP A 31 7.12 1.49 7.45
C ASP A 31 8.42 2.21 7.15
N CYS A 32 8.33 3.35 6.47
CA CYS A 32 9.47 4.13 6.03
C CYS A 32 10.11 4.84 7.21
N GLY A 33 10.84 4.10 8.05
CA GLY A 33 11.40 4.61 9.30
C GLY A 33 10.32 5.00 10.30
N SER A 34 10.36 4.42 11.50
CA SER A 34 9.42 4.80 12.56
C SER A 34 9.76 6.23 13.04
N ASN A 35 9.14 7.24 12.43
CA ASN A 35 9.12 8.57 13.00
C ASN A 35 8.25 8.52 14.27
N PRO A 36 8.66 9.17 15.38
CA PRO A 36 7.81 9.24 16.55
C PRO A 36 6.49 9.93 16.19
N GLU A 37 5.38 9.45 16.77
CA GLU A 37 4.09 10.09 16.59
C GLU A 37 4.18 11.55 17.09
N PRO A 38 3.77 12.54 16.27
CA PRO A 38 3.86 13.93 16.68
C PRO A 38 2.88 14.24 17.83
N PHE A 39 3.35 15.07 18.77
CA PHE A 39 2.50 15.70 19.77
C PHE A 39 1.82 16.93 19.14
N CYS A 40 0.52 17.08 19.33
CA CYS A 40 -0.25 18.20 18.78
C CYS A 40 -0.92 18.99 19.90
N ASP A 41 -0.64 20.29 19.94
CA ASP A 41 -1.40 21.28 20.71
C ASP A 41 -2.49 21.86 19.80
N GLU A 42 -3.75 21.62 20.14
CA GLU A 42 -4.91 22.04 19.35
C GLU A 42 -5.17 23.55 19.40
N HIS A 43 -4.55 24.27 20.35
CA HIS A 43 -4.64 25.71 20.48
C HIS A 43 -3.45 26.45 19.84
N TYR A 44 -2.52 25.71 19.22
CA TYR A 44 -1.38 26.31 18.56
C TYR A 44 -1.79 27.01 17.26
N GLU A 45 -1.49 28.30 17.14
CA GLU A 45 -2.02 29.15 16.05
C GLU A 45 -1.20 29.05 14.74
N PHE A 46 -0.02 28.43 14.77
CA PHE A 46 0.89 28.36 13.63
C PHE A 46 1.05 26.94 13.09
N ARG A 47 1.49 26.84 11.82
CA ARG A 47 1.83 25.56 11.22
C ARG A 47 3.17 25.07 11.78
N THR A 48 3.28 23.78 12.02
CA THR A 48 4.57 23.14 12.27
C THR A 48 5.46 23.24 11.02
N ALA A 49 6.76 23.29 11.20
CA ALA A 49 7.71 23.43 10.10
C ALA A 49 7.68 22.23 9.14
N ASP A 50 7.35 21.04 9.65
CA ASP A 50 7.32 19.80 8.89
C ASP A 50 5.93 19.45 8.36
N GLY A 51 4.88 20.21 8.71
CA GLY A 51 3.50 19.95 8.29
C GLY A 51 2.72 18.97 9.18
N SER A 52 3.32 18.46 10.26
CA SER A 52 2.62 17.65 11.27
C SER A 52 1.47 18.44 11.94
N CYS A 53 0.50 17.72 12.50
CA CYS A 53 -0.64 18.29 13.23
C CYS A 53 -1.60 19.17 12.42
N ASN A 54 -1.45 19.26 11.09
CA ASN A 54 -2.47 19.92 10.27
C ASN A 54 -3.82 19.18 10.29
N ASN A 55 -3.79 17.87 10.52
CA ASN A 55 -4.97 17.04 10.76
C ASN A 55 -4.89 16.40 12.15
N LEU A 56 -5.69 16.88 13.10
CA LEU A 56 -5.64 16.41 14.50
C LEU A 56 -6.00 14.93 14.67
N LYS A 57 -6.80 14.36 13.75
CA LYS A 57 -7.15 12.94 13.75
C LYS A 57 -6.05 12.07 13.15
N TYR A 58 -5.39 12.57 12.10
CA TYR A 58 -4.32 11.88 11.38
C TYR A 58 -3.10 12.80 11.30
N LYS A 59 -2.39 12.91 12.43
CA LYS A 59 -1.39 13.95 12.69
C LYS A 59 -0.22 14.00 11.70
N GLU A 60 0.02 12.91 10.99
CA GLU A 60 1.11 12.76 10.04
C GLU A 60 0.69 13.07 8.59
N TRP A 61 -0.59 13.29 8.33
CA TRP A 61 -1.07 13.55 6.97
C TRP A 61 -0.58 14.91 6.48
N GLY A 62 0.21 14.88 5.40
CA GLY A 62 0.85 16.06 4.84
C GLY A 62 2.17 16.44 5.52
N GLN A 63 2.61 15.67 6.52
CA GLN A 63 3.95 15.82 7.11
C GLN A 63 5.01 15.47 6.06
N SER A 64 6.02 16.32 5.95
CA SER A 64 7.22 16.11 5.13
C SER A 64 8.04 14.91 5.61
N TYR A 65 8.94 14.42 4.75
CA TYR A 65 9.78 13.23 5.01
C TYR A 65 8.99 11.95 5.36
N ARG A 66 7.79 11.83 4.80
CA ARG A 66 6.95 10.62 4.87
C ARG A 66 6.83 9.96 3.51
N CYS A 67 6.55 8.67 3.52
CA CYS A 67 6.23 7.93 2.30
C CYS A 67 4.89 8.39 1.70
N TYR A 68 4.88 8.51 0.37
CA TYR A 68 3.67 8.89 -0.35
C TYR A 68 2.60 7.80 -0.24
N PRO A 69 1.34 8.14 0.11
CA PRO A 69 0.24 7.19 0.03
C PRO A 69 0.01 6.80 -1.43
N ARG A 70 -0.33 5.53 -1.67
CA ARG A 70 -0.67 5.04 -3.01
C ARG A 70 -2.15 4.68 -3.08
N PHE A 71 -2.81 5.05 -4.18
CA PHE A 71 -4.18 4.61 -4.48
C PHE A 71 -4.25 3.14 -4.95
N GLY A 72 -3.11 2.57 -5.37
CA GLY A 72 -2.99 1.19 -5.79
C GLY A 72 -1.59 0.63 -5.51
N PRO A 73 -1.37 -0.68 -5.73
CA PRO A 73 -0.06 -1.29 -5.54
C PRO A 73 0.99 -0.70 -6.49
N SER A 74 2.27 -0.75 -6.09
CA SER A 74 3.38 -0.45 -7.00
C SER A 74 3.46 -1.47 -8.13
N ASN A 75 3.86 -1.01 -9.32
CA ASN A 75 4.04 -1.84 -10.50
C ASN A 75 5.48 -1.77 -11.01
N TYR A 76 6.38 -2.42 -10.28
CA TYR A 76 7.78 -2.57 -10.70
C TYR A 76 7.97 -3.93 -11.37
N PRO A 77 8.88 -4.05 -12.37
CA PRO A 77 9.19 -5.33 -13.01
C PRO A 77 9.55 -6.46 -12.02
N ASP A 78 10.25 -6.11 -10.95
CA ASP A 78 10.64 -7.05 -9.90
C ASP A 78 9.69 -7.03 -8.68
N TYR A 79 8.56 -6.32 -8.75
CA TYR A 79 7.60 -6.06 -7.67
C TYR A 79 8.12 -5.26 -6.46
N TYR A 80 9.42 -5.30 -6.19
CA TYR A 80 10.05 -4.67 -5.02
C TYR A 80 10.66 -3.30 -5.31
N GLY A 81 10.81 -2.90 -6.57
CA GLY A 81 11.39 -1.62 -6.96
C GLY A 81 12.92 -1.59 -6.92
N ARG A 82 13.60 -2.75 -6.89
CA ARG A 82 15.07 -2.83 -6.99
C ARG A 82 15.54 -2.82 -8.45
N ASN A 83 14.64 -3.14 -9.38
CA ASN A 83 14.89 -3.04 -10.82
C ASN A 83 13.75 -2.27 -11.49
N ILE A 84 14.11 -1.21 -12.21
CA ILE A 84 13.18 -0.36 -12.97
C ILE A 84 13.30 -0.56 -14.49
N THR A 85 14.26 -1.36 -14.93
CA THR A 85 14.50 -1.62 -16.35
C THR A 85 13.40 -2.52 -16.88
N ASN A 86 12.77 -2.08 -17.97
CA ASN A 86 11.78 -2.86 -18.68
C ASN A 86 12.04 -2.74 -20.19
N GLU A 87 12.55 -3.80 -20.80
CA GLU A 87 12.90 -3.84 -22.23
C GLU A 87 11.67 -3.70 -23.14
N LEU A 88 10.46 -3.91 -22.61
CA LEU A 88 9.21 -3.73 -23.35
C LEU A 88 8.77 -2.26 -23.43
N LEU A 89 9.32 -1.37 -22.59
CA LEU A 89 8.96 0.04 -22.58
C LEU A 89 9.90 0.83 -23.50
N ALA A 90 9.32 1.70 -24.33
CA ALA A 90 10.10 2.60 -25.18
C ALA A 90 10.94 3.58 -24.35
N ASN A 91 12.05 4.05 -24.91
CA ASN A 91 12.89 5.05 -24.26
C ASN A 91 12.09 6.35 -24.04
N PRO A 92 12.08 6.92 -22.81
CA PRO A 92 11.35 8.16 -22.53
C PRO A 92 11.78 9.35 -23.40
N ARG A 93 13.04 9.41 -23.82
CA ARG A 93 13.54 10.46 -24.72
C ARG A 93 12.93 10.35 -26.10
N ASP A 94 12.82 9.13 -26.63
CA ASP A 94 12.23 8.90 -27.96
C ASP A 94 10.74 9.23 -27.96
N LEU A 95 10.01 8.86 -26.89
CA LEU A 95 8.60 9.22 -26.72
C LEU A 95 8.38 10.74 -26.62
N GLY A 96 9.28 11.46 -25.94
CA GLY A 96 9.17 12.91 -25.79
C GLY A 96 9.58 13.72 -27.03
N ASN A 97 10.22 13.10 -28.01
CA ASN A 97 10.62 13.73 -29.27
C ASN A 97 9.64 13.46 -30.44
N ALA A 98 8.70 12.53 -30.24
CA ALA A 98 7.62 12.23 -31.20
C ALA A 98 6.54 13.31 -31.15
#